data_AF-A0AAD8FP98-F1
#
_entry.id   AF-A0AAD8FP98-F1
#
_cell.length_a   1.000
_cell.length_b   1.000
_cell.length_c   1.000
_cell.angle_alpha   90.00
_cell.angle_beta   90.00
_cell.angle_gamma   90.00
#
_symmetry.space_group_name_H-M   'P 1'
#
loop_
_entity.id
_entity.type
_entity.pdbx_description
1 polymer ?
#
loop_
_entity_poly.entity_id
_entity_poly.type
_entity_poly.pdbx_seq_one_letter_code
_entity_poly.pdbx_strand_id
1 'polypeptide(L)'
;MEHILQSQIQRTLDKLDSNGLKRFKDELGKTKIDGQQISTGKLQDARSNAEVASLLISNFHNRAGEVVISVLKTINKTDLATELEGICRTPPKPPSPPPPPAPACVIT
;
A
#
# COMPACT_ATOMS: atom_id res chain seq x y z
N MET A 1 -19.21 -2.11 2.42
CA MET A 1 -17.94 -1.36 2.63
C MET A 1 -16.78 -1.96 1.83
N GLU A 2 -16.67 -3.28 1.70
CA GLU A 2 -15.56 -3.96 1.02
C GLU A 2 -15.36 -3.55 -0.46
N HIS A 3 -16.45 -3.28 -1.20
CA HIS A 3 -16.36 -2.81 -2.60
C HIS A 3 -15.66 -1.44 -2.76
N ILE A 4 -15.80 -0.55 -1.77
CA ILE A 4 -15.15 0.77 -1.81
C ILE A 4 -13.65 0.58 -1.62
N LEU A 5 -13.24 -0.19 -0.61
CA LEU A 5 -11.84 -0.48 -0.35
C LEU A 5 -11.16 -1.19 -1.52
N GLN A 6 -11.82 -2.19 -2.12
CA GLN A 6 -11.32 -2.88 -3.31
C GLN A 6 -11.08 -1.91 -4.47
N SER A 7 -12.06 -1.04 -4.76
CA SER A 7 -11.96 -0.06 -5.84
C SER A 7 -10.79 0.92 -5.62
N GLN A 8 -10.53 1.29 -4.37
CA GLN A 8 -9.43 2.19 -4.01
C GLN A 8 -8.07 1.51 -4.12
N ILE A 9 -7.94 0.27 -3.63
CA ILE A 9 -6.74 -0.54 -3.82
C ILE A 9 -6.45 -0.70 -5.31
N GLN A 10 -7.46 -1.07 -6.11
CA GLN A 10 -7.31 -1.19 -7.55
C GLN A 10 -6.82 0.11 -8.19
N ARG A 11 -7.44 1.25 -7.88
CA ARG A 11 -7.00 2.56 -8.39
C ARG A 11 -5.56 2.88 -8.02
N THR A 12 -5.17 2.56 -6.79
CA THR A 12 -3.81 2.78 -6.29
C THR A 12 -2.80 1.92 -7.06
N LEU A 13 -3.17 0.66 -7.33
CA LEU A 13 -2.36 -0.25 -8.14
C LEU A 13 -2.30 0.17 -9.62
N ASP A 14 -3.35 0.81 -10.14
CA ASP A 14 -3.39 1.34 -11.50
C ASP A 14 -2.46 2.55 -11.68
N LYS A 15 -2.30 3.36 -10.63
CA LYS A 15 -1.31 4.44 -10.58
C LYS A 15 0.13 3.94 -10.45
N LEU A 16 0.36 2.66 -10.18
CA LEU A 16 1.71 2.10 -10.16
C LEU A 16 2.19 1.79 -11.58
N ASP A 17 3.41 2.22 -11.88
CA ASP A 17 4.12 1.79 -13.08
C ASP A 17 4.35 0.27 -13.06
N SER A 18 4.56 -0.36 -14.21
CA SER A 18 4.77 -1.81 -14.32
C SER A 18 5.88 -2.34 -13.41
N ASN A 19 6.94 -1.55 -13.19
CA ASN A 19 8.02 -1.90 -12.27
C ASN A 19 7.58 -1.81 -10.79
N GLY A 20 6.81 -0.78 -10.44
CA GLY A 20 6.23 -0.62 -9.10
C GLY A 20 5.26 -1.74 -8.78
N LEU A 21 4.41 -2.13 -9.72
CA LEU A 21 3.47 -3.23 -9.58
C LEU A 21 4.19 -4.58 -9.44
N LYS A 22 5.25 -4.82 -10.21
CA LYS A 22 6.06 -6.04 -10.08
C LYS A 22 6.69 -6.14 -8.69
N ARG A 23 7.31 -5.06 -8.21
CA ARG A 23 7.86 -4.99 -6.84
C ARG A 23 6.79 -5.15 -5.78
N PHE A 24 5.64 -4.52 -5.96
CA PHE A 24 4.50 -4.66 -5.06
C PHE A 24 4.07 -6.12 -4.92
N LYS A 25 3.88 -6.84 -6.04
CA LYS A 25 3.50 -8.26 -6.04
C LYS A 25 4.55 -9.14 -5.37
N ASP A 26 5.83 -8.88 -5.65
CA ASP A 26 6.95 -9.63 -5.08
C ASP A 26 7.05 -9.43 -3.55
N GLU A 27 6.97 -8.18 -3.10
CA GLU A 27 7.03 -7.82 -1.68
C GLU A 27 5.80 -8.32 -0.91
N LEU A 28 4.61 -8.16 -1.49
CA LEU A 28 3.37 -8.69 -0.92
C LEU A 28 3.41 -10.21 -0.80
N GLY A 29 3.99 -10.88 -1.79
CA GLY A 29 4.16 -12.33 -1.78
C GLY A 29 5.18 -12.83 -0.74
N LYS A 30 6.12 -11.99 -0.34
CA LYS A 30 7.11 -12.28 0.73
C LYS A 30 6.62 -11.89 2.12
N THR A 31 5.71 -10.92 2.18
CA THR A 31 5.20 -10.39 3.43
C THR A 31 4.19 -11.37 4.05
N LYS A 32 4.51 -11.87 5.25
CA LYS A 32 3.56 -12.60 6.09
C LYS A 32 2.84 -11.61 7.00
N ILE A 33 1.52 -11.62 6.96
CA ILE A 33 0.69 -10.76 7.80
C ILE A 33 -0.25 -11.64 8.61
N ASP A 34 -0.08 -11.61 9.93
CA ASP A 34 -0.89 -12.40 10.87
C ASP A 34 -0.85 -13.92 10.58
N GLY A 35 0.27 -14.41 10.05
CA GLY A 35 0.41 -15.82 9.62
C GLY A 35 -0.25 -16.14 8.27
N GLN A 36 -1.04 -15.23 7.70
CA GLN A 36 -1.52 -15.32 6.32
C GLN A 36 -0.52 -14.73 5.34
N GLN A 37 -0.33 -15.43 4.22
CA GLN A 37 0.54 -15.01 3.13
C GLN A 37 -0.18 -15.31 1.83
N ILE A 38 -0.19 -14.34 0.92
CA ILE A 38 -0.66 -14.60 -0.43
C ILE A 38 0.52 -15.16 -1.21
N SER A 39 0.35 -16.34 -1.80
CA SER A 39 1.38 -16.92 -2.65
C SER A 39 1.72 -15.98 -3.80
N THR A 40 3.01 -15.64 -3.95
CA THR A 40 3.50 -14.80 -5.05
C THR A 40 3.04 -15.33 -6.41
N GLY A 41 2.90 -16.65 -6.56
CA GLY A 41 2.33 -17.28 -7.76
C GLY A 41 0.91 -16.77 -8.09
N LYS A 42 0.01 -16.67 -7.10
CA LYS A 42 -1.35 -16.14 -7.32
C LYS A 42 -1.36 -14.66 -7.66
N LEU A 43 -0.46 -13.87 -7.07
CA LEU A 43 -0.32 -12.45 -7.39
C LEU A 43 0.24 -12.23 -8.80
N GLN A 44 1.13 -13.10 -9.26
CA GLN A 44 1.68 -13.06 -10.61
C GLN A 44 0.67 -13.56 -11.66
N ASP A 45 -0.13 -14.57 -11.32
CA ASP A 45 -1.20 -15.08 -12.18
C ASP A 45 -2.32 -14.05 -12.39
N ALA A 46 -2.57 -13.21 -11.39
CA ALA A 46 -3.52 -12.11 -11.48
C ALA A 46 -3.17 -11.16 -12.64
N ARG A 47 -3.97 -11.26 -13.72
CA ARG A 47 -3.82 -10.47 -14.96
C ARG A 47 -4.19 -9.00 -14.78
N SER A 48 -5.05 -8.70 -13.80
CA SER A 48 -5.61 -7.37 -13.59
C SER A 48 -5.34 -6.87 -12.17
N ASN A 49 -5.19 -5.55 -12.03
CA ASN A 49 -5.09 -4.90 -10.71
C ASN A 49 -6.33 -5.16 -9.84
N ALA A 50 -7.50 -5.32 -10.45
CA ALA A 50 -8.73 -5.71 -9.79
C ALA A 50 -8.64 -7.10 -9.13
N GLU A 51 -8.00 -8.07 -9.80
CA GLU A 51 -7.80 -9.42 -9.27
C GLU A 51 -6.86 -9.41 -8.08
N VAL A 52 -5.77 -8.63 -8.16
CA VAL A 52 -4.85 -8.42 -7.04
C VAL A 52 -5.57 -7.80 -5.84
N ALA A 53 -6.38 -6.77 -6.08
CA ALA A 53 -7.19 -6.13 -5.04
C ALA A 53 -8.22 -7.10 -4.45
N SER A 54 -8.86 -7.93 -5.28
CA SER A 54 -9.80 -8.96 -4.83
C SER A 54 -9.11 -10.01 -3.95
N LEU A 55 -7.92 -10.47 -4.32
CA LEU A 55 -7.13 -11.42 -3.53
C LEU A 55 -6.73 -10.84 -2.16
N LEU A 56 -6.37 -9.56 -2.12
CA LEU A 56 -6.05 -8.85 -0.89
C LEU A 56 -7.26 -8.76 0.04
N ILE A 57 -8.42 -8.35 -0.49
CA ILE A 57 -9.68 -8.27 0.27
C ILE A 57 -10.13 -9.67 0.71
N SER A 58 -10.02 -10.68 -0.14
CA SER A 58 -10.42 -12.04 0.21
C SER A 58 -9.51 -12.72 1.23
N ASN A 59 -8.24 -12.30 1.35
CA ASN A 59 -7.32 -12.85 2.36
C ASN A 59 -7.36 -12.06 3.66
N PHE A 60 -7.32 -10.73 3.58
CA PHE A 60 -7.11 -9.85 4.72
C PHE A 60 -8.35 -9.02 5.09
N HIS A 61 -9.43 -9.06 4.30
CA HIS A 61 -10.68 -8.33 4.49
C HIS A 61 -10.46 -6.86 4.84
N ASN A 62 -10.84 -6.44 6.04
CA ASN A 62 -10.70 -5.07 6.52
C ASN A 62 -9.24 -4.63 6.71
N ARG A 63 -8.30 -5.58 6.86
CA ARG A 63 -6.86 -5.27 6.97
C ARG A 63 -6.19 -5.10 5.61
N ALA A 64 -6.84 -5.43 4.50
CA ALA A 64 -6.27 -5.32 3.16
C ALA A 64 -5.73 -3.91 2.87
N GLY A 65 -6.42 -2.87 3.33
CA GLY A 65 -5.96 -1.49 3.20
C GLY A 65 -4.63 -1.24 3.90
N GLU A 66 -4.50 -1.66 5.16
CA GLU A 66 -3.25 -1.52 5.94
C GLU A 66 -2.10 -2.31 5.32
N VAL A 67 -2.37 -3.53 4.85
CA VAL A 67 -1.39 -4.36 4.12
C VAL A 67 -0.84 -3.61 2.91
N VAL A 68 -1.73 -3.08 2.07
CA VAL A 68 -1.36 -2.37 0.85
C VAL A 68 -0.55 -1.11 1.19
N ILE A 69 -0.98 -0.34 2.19
CA ILE A 69 -0.25 0.85 2.67
C ILE A 69 1.16 0.48 3.10
N SER A 70 1.32 -0.61 3.87
CA SER A 70 2.64 -1.04 4.34
C SER A 70 3.55 -1.46 3.19
N VAL A 71 3.04 -2.25 2.25
CA VAL A 71 3.82 -2.71 1.09
C VAL A 71 4.18 -1.54 0.16
N LEU A 72 3.26 -0.60 -0.05
CA LEU A 72 3.53 0.63 -0.81
C LEU A 72 4.65 1.46 -0.19
N LYS A 73 4.67 1.59 1.15
CA LYS A 73 5.76 2.25 1.89
C LYS A 73 7.09 1.51 1.69
N THR A 74 7.10 0.18 1.72
CA THR A 74 8.31 -0.64 1.49
C THR A 74 8.90 -0.40 0.10
N ILE A 75 8.06 -0.31 -0.95
CA ILE A 75 8.53 -0.07 -2.32
C ILE A 75 8.78 1.41 -2.64
N ASN A 76 8.88 2.28 -1.62
CA ASN A 76 9.05 3.74 -1.75
C ASN A 76 7.91 4.47 -2.50
N LYS A 77 6.71 3.89 -2.53
CA LYS A 77 5.49 4.52 -3.08
C LYS A 77 4.64 5.13 -1.96
N THR A 78 5.27 5.96 -1.13
CA THR A 78 4.68 6.59 0.06
C THR A 78 3.53 7.56 -0.27
N ASP A 79 3.58 8.20 -1.44
CA ASP A 79 2.53 9.09 -1.94
C ASP A 79 1.18 8.35 -2.07
N LEU A 80 1.20 7.24 -2.82
CA LEU A 80 0.07 6.34 -2.99
C LEU A 80 -0.41 5.72 -1.68
N ALA A 81 0.52 5.36 -0.80
CA ALA A 81 0.20 4.84 0.53
C ALA A 81 -0.55 5.87 1.39
N THR A 82 -0.17 7.14 1.29
CA THR A 82 -0.79 8.24 2.05
C THR A 82 -2.19 8.54 1.52
N GLU A 83 -2.37 8.52 0.19
CA GLU A 83 -3.69 8.67 -0.43
C GLU A 83 -4.65 7.56 0.05
N LEU A 84 -4.20 6.30 0.02
CA LEU A 84 -4.99 5.16 0.47
C LEU A 84 -5.28 5.21 1.98
N GLU A 85 -4.31 5.66 2.80
CA GLU A 85 -4.48 5.85 4.25
C GLU A 85 -5.56 6.91 4.56
N GLY A 86 -5.58 8.01 3.81
CA GLY A 86 -6.59 9.07 3.92
C GLY A 86 -7.99 8.64 3.48
N ILE A 87 -8.13 7.56 2.71
CA ILE A 87 -9.44 7.02 2.34
C ILE A 87 -9.90 5.96 3.35
N CYS A 88 -8.97 5.19 3.91
CA CYS A 88 -9.23 4.26 5.02
C CYS A 88 -9.53 4.98 6.35
N ARG A 89 -9.06 6.22 6.55
CA ARG A 89 -9.28 7.06 7.73
C ARG A 89 -9.73 8.47 7.30
N THR A 90 -10.93 8.94 7.65
CA THR A 90 -11.18 10.40 7.70
C THR A 90 -11.82 10.77 9.04
N PRO A 91 -11.52 11.96 9.64
CA PRO A 91 -11.41 13.31 9.04
C PRO A 91 -9.95 13.79 8.76
N PRO A 92 -9.72 14.97 8.12
CA PRO A 92 -8.50 15.29 7.39
C PRO A 92 -7.31 15.49 8.33
N LYS A 93 -6.21 14.79 8.08
CA LYS A 93 -4.94 15.05 8.77
C LYS A 93 -4.32 16.33 8.16
N PRO A 94 -3.95 17.34 8.96
CA PRO A 94 -3.19 18.48 8.45
C PRO A 94 -1.90 17.99 7.79
N PRO A 95 -1.37 18.71 6.79
CA PRO A 95 -0.15 18.33 6.08
C PRO A 95 0.95 18.03 7.10
N SER A 96 1.61 16.88 6.96
CA SER A 96 2.73 16.48 7.81
C SER A 96 3.69 17.66 7.96
N PRO A 97 4.08 18.05 9.18
CA PRO A 97 5.07 19.12 9.36
C PRO A 97 6.34 18.76 8.57
N PRO A 98 7.01 19.74 7.95
CA PRO A 98 8.26 19.49 7.25
C PRO A 98 9.24 18.79 8.20
N PRO A 99 10.13 17.92 7.68
CA PRO A 99 11.18 17.32 8.50
C PRO A 99 11.92 18.42 9.26
N PRO A 100 12.23 18.22 10.56
CA PRO A 100 12.92 19.23 11.33
C PRO A 100 14.21 19.61 10.60
N PRO A 101 14.55 20.92 10.51
CA PRO A 101 15.83 21.32 9.95
C PRO A 101 16.93 20.62 10.75
N ALA A 102 17.89 20.02 10.05
CA ALA A 102 19.06 19.41 10.66
C ALA A 102 19.65 20.39 11.70
N PRO A 103 20.10 19.92 12.87
CA PRO A 103 20.67 20.80 13.87
C PRO A 103 21.84 21.55 13.24
N ALA A 104 21.71 22.86 13.10
CA ALA A 104 22.83 23.71 12.77
C ALA A 104 23.85 23.51 13.89
N CYS A 105 25.00 22.93 13.55
CA CYS A 105 26.16 22.92 14.44
C CYS A 105 26.47 24.37 14.79
N VAL A 106 26.10 24.80 16.00
CA VAL A 106 26.63 26.02 16.59
C VAL A 106 28.09 25.73 16.89
N ILE A 107 28.97 26.28 16.07
CA ILE A 107 30.40 26.28 16.35
C ILE A 107 30.64 27.55 17.19
N THR A 108 31.14 27.29 18.40
CA THR A 108 31.64 28.25 19.40
C THR A 108 32.44 29.40 18.83
#